data_AF-A0A7Y5BMU4-F1
#
_entry.id   AF-A0A7Y5BMU4-F1
#
_cell.length_a   1.000
_cell.length_b   1.000
_cell.length_c   1.000
_cell.angle_alpha   90.00
_cell.angle_beta   90.00
_cell.angle_gamma   90.00
#
_symmetry.space_group_name_H-M   'P 1'
#
loop_
_entity.id
_entity.type
_entity.pdbx_description
1 polymer ?
#
loop_
_entity_poly.entity_id
_entity_poly.type
_entity_poly.pdbx_seq_one_letter_code
_entity_poly.pdbx_strand_id
1 'polypeptide(L)'
;MPPANPSLPTPPSFDGPVSFLAQELAEWQAAFEAQPVIIQRFLDTQAHRLAEALLQQAPQVRFTLPDRVVLKSQTTESIPPDQREQMAGGLFDRLTRTDLNTILRQRFAELENSPAPAMVTAVGLLRYATAVHMVHNMLPSGRSVQYRALDNEEIPTIPENNDLEPGSAITAATDAIAEESESEAGRGEFLAPYVPAARRFYLPQWVAFDDQDHLLVNSVVEAEAHIASMQRFLTILHAAVALAPYMVADPVYQQKRYGMLGQLVNQGRALARFQAREIIQTIQRRAAANDLNRGLSLSLPFFDDQNLQMHTHSFEIIPAGRIMFVPAFVVRAVRQEQVKVGQDTRLNPSTRRHLLAGLQMFERVFETSKSS
;
A
#
# COMPACT_ATOMS: atom_id res chain seq x y z
N MET A 1 -44.85 -34.25 -16.22
CA MET A 1 -44.53 -33.10 -15.35
C MET A 1 -43.02 -32.95 -15.32
N PRO A 2 -42.44 -31.89 -15.89
CA PRO A 2 -41.01 -31.63 -15.75
C PRO A 2 -40.71 -31.13 -14.33
N PRO A 3 -39.59 -31.53 -13.71
CA PRO A 3 -39.22 -31.08 -12.37
C PRO A 3 -38.81 -29.60 -12.39
N ALA A 4 -39.19 -28.90 -11.32
CA ALA A 4 -38.95 -27.49 -11.09
C ALA A 4 -37.45 -27.16 -11.10
N ASN A 5 -37.10 -26.07 -11.79
CA ASN A 5 -35.77 -25.44 -11.70
C ASN A 5 -35.47 -25.09 -10.24
N PRO A 6 -34.30 -25.48 -9.68
CA PRO A 6 -33.86 -24.94 -8.42
C PRO A 6 -33.59 -23.43 -8.60
N SER A 7 -34.36 -22.64 -7.88
CA SER A 7 -34.21 -21.19 -7.75
C SER A 7 -32.76 -20.82 -7.45
N LEU A 8 -32.21 -19.91 -8.27
CA LEU A 8 -30.92 -19.26 -8.03
C LEU A 8 -30.88 -18.69 -6.59
N PRO A 9 -29.76 -18.84 -5.87
CA PRO A 9 -29.60 -18.21 -4.57
C PRO A 9 -29.72 -16.69 -4.74
N THR A 10 -30.68 -16.10 -4.05
CA THR A 10 -30.83 -14.65 -3.92
C THR A 10 -29.53 -14.11 -3.32
N PRO A 11 -28.94 -13.04 -3.88
CA PRO A 11 -27.74 -12.46 -3.30
C PRO A 11 -28.03 -12.06 -1.84
N PRO A 12 -27.08 -12.25 -0.91
CA PRO A 12 -27.27 -11.87 0.47
C PRO A 12 -27.60 -10.37 0.52
N SER A 13 -28.76 -10.04 1.08
CA SER A 13 -29.13 -8.67 1.44
C SER A 13 -28.14 -8.20 2.50
N PHE A 14 -27.15 -7.40 2.10
CA PHE A 14 -26.16 -6.82 2.99
C PHE A 14 -26.81 -5.67 3.78
N ASP A 15 -27.61 -5.95 4.81
CA ASP A 15 -28.12 -4.94 5.75
C ASP A 15 -27.04 -4.62 6.82
N GLY A 16 -25.95 -3.98 6.39
CA GLY A 16 -24.84 -3.61 7.28
C GLY A 16 -24.25 -2.22 6.95
N PRO A 17 -23.31 -1.70 7.76
CA PRO A 17 -22.69 -0.38 7.54
C PRO A 17 -22.02 -0.23 6.17
N VAL A 18 -21.58 -1.34 5.56
CA VAL A 18 -21.02 -1.35 4.19
C VAL A 18 -22.08 -0.97 3.15
N SER A 19 -23.34 -1.34 3.36
CA SER A 19 -24.45 -0.98 2.45
C SER A 19 -24.80 0.50 2.53
N PHE A 20 -24.77 1.09 3.74
CA PHE A 20 -24.92 2.54 3.90
C PHE A 20 -23.82 3.31 3.14
N LEU A 21 -22.56 2.91 3.28
CA LEU A 21 -21.44 3.54 2.59
C LEU A 21 -21.50 3.35 1.06
N ALA A 22 -21.96 2.18 0.60
CA ALA A 22 -22.19 1.93 -0.82
C ALA A 22 -23.31 2.82 -1.38
N GLN A 23 -24.40 3.01 -0.62
CA GLN A 23 -25.46 3.92 -0.99
C GLN A 23 -24.95 5.37 -1.04
N GLU A 24 -24.21 5.81 -0.04
CA GLU A 24 -23.65 7.17 0.00
C GLU A 24 -22.71 7.43 -1.19
N LEU A 25 -21.86 6.46 -1.53
CA LEU A 25 -21.00 6.54 -2.73
C LEU A 25 -21.85 6.68 -4.01
N ALA A 26 -22.88 5.85 -4.17
CA ALA A 26 -23.76 5.88 -5.34
C ALA A 26 -24.54 7.21 -5.44
N GLU A 27 -24.98 7.77 -4.31
CA GLU A 27 -25.64 9.08 -4.28
C GLU A 27 -24.73 10.20 -4.74
N TRP A 28 -23.47 10.23 -4.29
CA TRP A 28 -22.52 11.26 -4.71
C TRP A 28 -22.07 11.08 -6.16
N GLN A 29 -21.91 9.85 -6.63
CA GLN A 29 -21.67 9.56 -8.03
C GLN A 29 -22.82 10.09 -8.91
N ALA A 30 -24.07 9.76 -8.59
CA ALA A 30 -25.23 10.24 -9.33
C ALA A 30 -25.34 11.77 -9.29
N ALA A 31 -25.07 12.39 -8.15
CA ALA A 31 -25.07 13.86 -8.02
C ALA A 31 -23.98 14.53 -8.88
N PHE A 32 -22.81 13.88 -9.02
CA PHE A 32 -21.71 14.36 -9.86
C PHE A 32 -22.06 14.23 -11.35
N GLU A 33 -22.57 13.07 -11.76
CA GLU A 33 -23.00 12.81 -13.14
C GLU A 33 -24.17 13.71 -13.58
N ALA A 34 -25.03 14.12 -12.65
CA ALA A 34 -26.11 15.07 -12.90
C ALA A 34 -25.63 16.52 -13.15
N GLN A 35 -24.38 16.85 -12.81
CA GLN A 35 -23.84 18.18 -13.08
C GLN A 35 -23.59 18.38 -14.58
N PRO A 36 -23.70 19.62 -15.10
CA PRO A 36 -23.23 19.94 -16.44
C PRO A 36 -21.74 19.60 -16.62
N VAL A 37 -21.35 19.14 -17.81
CA VAL A 37 -19.97 18.72 -18.13
C VAL A 37 -18.93 19.78 -17.78
N ILE A 38 -19.26 21.06 -17.96
CA ILE A 38 -18.34 22.16 -17.60
C ILE A 38 -18.08 22.24 -16.09
N ILE A 39 -19.09 21.94 -15.27
CA ILE A 39 -18.98 21.89 -13.81
C ILE A 39 -18.22 20.64 -13.38
N GLN A 40 -18.46 19.48 -14.01
CA GLN A 40 -17.69 18.26 -13.75
C GLN A 40 -16.19 18.51 -13.99
N ARG A 41 -15.81 19.05 -15.15
CA ARG A 41 -14.40 19.37 -15.47
C ARG A 41 -13.80 20.41 -14.53
N PHE A 42 -14.59 21.39 -14.10
CA PHE A 42 -14.16 22.36 -13.10
C PHE A 42 -13.83 21.66 -11.78
N LEU A 43 -14.74 20.80 -11.29
CA LEU A 43 -14.55 20.02 -10.08
C LEU A 43 -13.35 19.09 -10.20
N ASP A 44 -13.15 18.42 -11.34
CA ASP A 44 -11.97 17.58 -11.60
C ASP A 44 -10.67 18.37 -11.50
N THR A 45 -10.65 19.60 -12.04
CA THR A 45 -9.48 20.48 -11.97
C THR A 45 -9.17 20.90 -10.53
N GLN A 46 -10.20 21.21 -9.75
CA GLN A 46 -10.04 21.54 -8.32
C GLN A 46 -9.61 20.31 -7.50
N ALA A 47 -10.22 19.16 -7.77
CA ALA A 47 -9.91 17.87 -7.16
C ALA A 47 -8.45 17.47 -7.38
N HIS A 48 -7.94 17.63 -8.60
CA HIS A 48 -6.53 17.39 -8.91
C HIS A 48 -5.60 18.25 -8.05
N ARG A 49 -5.86 19.56 -7.96
CA ARG A 49 -5.06 20.49 -7.13
C ARG A 49 -5.11 20.13 -5.64
N LEU A 50 -6.28 19.78 -5.12
CA LEU A 50 -6.45 19.35 -3.73
C LEU A 50 -5.68 18.06 -3.47
N ALA A 51 -5.81 17.07 -4.35
CA ALA A 51 -5.12 15.79 -4.23
C ALA A 51 -3.59 15.96 -4.25
N GLU A 52 -3.06 16.79 -5.15
CA GLU A 52 -1.62 17.11 -5.18
C GLU A 52 -1.15 17.79 -3.90
N ALA A 53 -1.91 18.76 -3.39
CA ALA A 53 -1.56 19.46 -2.16
C ALA A 53 -1.53 18.53 -0.94
N LEU A 54 -2.47 17.59 -0.85
CA LEU A 54 -2.51 16.55 0.19
C LEU A 54 -1.25 15.67 0.15
N LEU A 55 -0.78 15.32 -1.04
CA LEU A 55 0.37 14.43 -1.21
C LEU A 55 1.72 15.11 -1.07
N GLN A 56 1.80 16.38 -1.43
CA GLN A 56 2.98 17.21 -1.17
C GLN A 56 3.05 17.67 0.29
N GLN A 57 2.08 17.27 1.13
CA GLN A 57 1.93 17.74 2.52
C GLN A 57 2.02 19.26 2.60
N ALA A 58 1.34 19.94 1.67
CA ALA A 58 1.35 21.38 1.59
C ALA A 58 0.82 21.97 2.92
N PRO A 59 1.39 23.07 3.42
CA PRO A 59 0.95 23.67 4.67
C PRO A 59 -0.45 24.31 4.58
N GLN A 60 -0.92 24.57 3.37
CA GLN A 60 -2.23 25.15 3.09
C GLN A 60 -2.63 24.80 1.66
N VAL A 61 -3.92 24.84 1.38
CA VAL A 61 -4.47 24.72 0.04
C VAL A 61 -5.61 25.71 -0.16
N ARG A 62 -5.66 26.32 -1.35
CA ARG A 62 -6.76 27.16 -1.80
C ARG A 62 -7.55 26.41 -2.85
N PHE A 63 -8.87 26.51 -2.78
CA PHE A 63 -9.77 25.89 -3.74
C PHE A 63 -10.95 26.81 -3.99
N THR A 64 -11.62 26.59 -5.11
CA THR A 64 -12.77 27.40 -5.52
C THR A 64 -13.96 26.49 -5.78
N LEU A 65 -15.13 26.90 -5.31
CA LEU A 65 -16.40 26.24 -5.59
C LEU A 65 -17.00 26.73 -6.92
N PRO A 66 -17.77 25.89 -7.62
CA PRO A 66 -18.45 26.29 -8.85
C PRO A 66 -19.42 27.46 -8.63
N ASP A 67 -19.77 28.17 -9.71
CA ASP A 67 -20.71 29.30 -9.65
C ASP A 67 -22.16 28.86 -9.39
N ARG A 68 -22.48 27.63 -9.80
CA ARG A 68 -23.77 26.97 -9.61
C ARG A 68 -23.61 25.47 -9.51
N VAL A 69 -24.59 24.82 -8.90
CA VAL A 69 -24.68 23.36 -8.83
C VAL A 69 -26.12 22.90 -9.03
N VAL A 70 -26.27 21.71 -9.61
CA VAL A 70 -27.53 20.98 -9.63
C VAL A 70 -27.67 20.24 -8.31
N LEU A 71 -28.73 20.54 -7.56
CA LEU A 71 -29.03 19.88 -6.30
C LEU A 71 -29.61 18.48 -6.53
N LYS A 72 -29.68 17.67 -5.47
CA LYS A 72 -30.39 16.37 -5.48
C LYS A 72 -31.87 16.49 -5.89
N SER A 73 -32.50 17.65 -5.64
CA SER A 73 -33.85 18.00 -6.10
C SER A 73 -33.94 18.34 -7.59
N GLN A 74 -32.84 18.21 -8.36
CA GLN A 74 -32.70 18.60 -9.77
C GLN A 74 -32.91 20.10 -10.04
N THR A 75 -32.91 20.92 -9.00
CA THR A 75 -32.92 22.38 -9.12
C THR A 75 -31.50 22.90 -9.22
N THR A 76 -31.27 23.92 -10.05
CA THR A 76 -29.97 24.58 -10.14
C THR A 76 -29.96 25.79 -9.20
N GLU A 77 -28.96 25.86 -8.33
CA GLU A 77 -28.77 26.99 -7.42
C GLU A 77 -27.39 27.62 -7.58
N SER A 78 -27.31 28.94 -7.43
CA SER A 78 -26.07 29.71 -7.54
C SER A 78 -25.38 29.87 -6.19
N ILE A 79 -24.05 29.83 -6.20
CA ILE A 79 -23.22 30.12 -5.02
C ILE A 79 -22.74 31.57 -5.08
N PRO A 80 -22.92 32.39 -4.02
CA PRO A 80 -22.44 33.77 -3.99
C PRO A 80 -20.92 33.87 -4.23
N PRO A 81 -20.42 34.81 -5.05
CA PRO A 81 -18.99 34.92 -5.39
C PRO A 81 -18.05 35.03 -4.18
N ASP A 82 -18.47 35.74 -3.14
CA ASP A 82 -17.76 35.94 -1.88
C ASP A 82 -17.58 34.65 -1.07
N GLN A 83 -18.36 33.61 -1.38
CA GLN A 83 -18.31 32.31 -0.71
C GLN A 83 -17.64 31.22 -1.54
N ARG A 84 -17.23 31.50 -2.78
CA ARG A 84 -16.64 30.48 -3.67
C ARG A 84 -15.18 30.20 -3.35
N GLU A 85 -14.42 31.25 -3.03
CA GLU A 85 -13.01 31.09 -2.69
C GLU A 85 -12.86 30.60 -1.26
N GLN A 86 -12.19 29.46 -1.12
CA GLN A 86 -11.98 28.79 0.14
C GLN A 86 -10.51 28.48 0.35
N MET A 87 -10.12 28.36 1.61
CA MET A 87 -8.77 28.00 2.02
C MET A 87 -8.84 27.05 3.20
N ALA A 88 -7.95 26.06 3.21
CA ALA A 88 -7.71 25.17 4.33
C ALA A 88 -6.21 25.22 4.70
N GLY A 89 -5.90 25.27 5.99
CA GLY A 89 -4.54 25.39 6.50
C GLY A 89 -4.11 26.84 6.74
N GLY A 90 -2.94 27.00 7.36
CA GLY A 90 -2.37 28.29 7.68
C GLY A 90 -1.21 28.24 8.68
N LEU A 91 -0.78 29.41 9.16
CA LEU A 91 0.32 29.54 10.12
C LEU A 91 0.01 28.91 11.48
N PHE A 92 -1.25 28.98 11.94
CA PHE A 92 -1.67 28.37 13.20
C PHE A 92 -1.60 26.84 13.16
N ASP A 93 -2.00 26.23 12.05
CA ASP A 93 -1.99 24.77 11.92
C ASP A 93 -0.56 24.19 11.80
N ARG A 94 0.38 24.99 11.28
CA ARG A 94 1.82 24.63 11.32
C ARG A 94 2.34 24.54 12.74
N LEU A 95 1.84 25.40 13.64
CA LEU A 95 2.26 25.40 15.04
C LEU A 95 1.73 24.17 15.78
N THR A 96 0.54 23.68 15.40
CA THR A 96 -0.07 22.46 15.96
C THR A 96 0.39 21.18 15.28
N ARG A 97 1.16 21.28 14.17
CA ARG A 97 1.62 20.16 13.33
C ARG A 97 0.48 19.26 12.85
N THR A 98 -0.71 19.84 12.66
CA THR A 98 -1.86 19.12 12.13
C THR A 98 -1.65 18.88 10.63
N ASP A 99 -1.97 17.68 10.16
CA ASP A 99 -1.82 17.32 8.75
C ASP A 99 -2.91 17.99 7.89
N LEU A 100 -2.57 18.30 6.64
CA LEU A 100 -3.48 18.99 5.72
C LEU A 100 -4.79 18.21 5.49
N ASN A 101 -4.74 16.86 5.53
CA ASN A 101 -5.94 16.05 5.32
C ASN A 101 -6.96 16.28 6.44
N THR A 102 -6.52 16.23 7.70
CA THR A 102 -7.37 16.55 8.85
C THR A 102 -7.96 17.97 8.75
N ILE A 103 -7.14 18.96 8.37
CA ILE A 103 -7.59 20.36 8.25
C ILE A 103 -8.61 20.51 7.11
N LEU A 104 -8.35 19.90 5.95
CA LEU A 104 -9.26 19.96 4.81
C LEU A 104 -10.59 19.26 5.12
N ARG A 105 -10.54 18.10 5.79
CA ARG A 105 -11.73 17.38 6.24
C ARG A 105 -12.56 18.23 7.20
N GLN A 106 -11.91 18.88 8.17
CA GLN A 106 -12.60 19.79 9.08
C GLN A 106 -13.24 20.95 8.31
N ARG A 107 -12.51 21.55 7.36
CA ARG A 107 -13.03 22.65 6.55
C ARG A 107 -14.23 22.23 5.70
N PHE A 108 -14.20 21.04 5.10
CA PHE A 108 -15.34 20.50 4.38
C PHE A 108 -16.53 20.27 5.30
N ALA A 109 -16.32 19.69 6.49
CA ALA A 109 -17.39 19.52 7.47
C ALA A 109 -18.01 20.86 7.91
N GLU A 110 -17.22 21.91 8.09
CA GLU A 110 -17.73 23.27 8.37
C GLU A 110 -18.64 23.79 7.26
N LEU A 111 -18.21 23.67 6.00
CA LEU A 111 -18.99 24.14 4.85
C LEU A 111 -20.24 23.28 4.58
N GLU A 112 -20.18 21.99 4.90
CA GLU A 112 -21.31 21.06 4.82
C GLU A 112 -22.38 21.31 5.90
N ASN A 113 -22.02 21.99 6.99
CA ASN A 113 -22.97 22.48 7.99
C ASN A 113 -23.62 23.83 7.61
N SER A 114 -23.35 24.34 6.40
CA SER A 114 -23.96 25.58 5.90
C SER A 114 -25.48 25.40 5.71
N PRO A 115 -26.29 26.44 6.00
CA PRO A 115 -27.73 26.40 5.71
C PRO A 115 -28.03 26.48 4.19
N ALA A 116 -27.05 26.80 3.34
CA ALA A 116 -27.23 26.92 1.90
C ALA A 116 -27.06 25.57 1.19
N PRO A 117 -28.10 24.98 0.58
CA PRO A 117 -28.02 23.66 -0.06
C PRO A 117 -27.00 23.58 -1.20
N ALA A 118 -26.83 24.67 -1.96
CA ALA A 118 -25.83 24.80 -3.00
C ALA A 118 -24.39 24.64 -2.47
N MET A 119 -24.10 25.21 -1.28
CA MET A 119 -22.80 25.10 -0.63
C MET A 119 -22.50 23.65 -0.24
N VAL A 120 -23.44 23.02 0.45
CA VAL A 120 -23.33 21.62 0.90
C VAL A 120 -23.11 20.69 -0.30
N THR A 121 -23.87 20.88 -1.37
CA THR A 121 -23.76 20.09 -2.59
C THR A 121 -22.41 20.30 -3.27
N ALA A 122 -21.97 21.55 -3.45
CA ALA A 122 -20.68 21.84 -4.09
C ALA A 122 -19.48 21.25 -3.35
N VAL A 123 -19.47 21.34 -2.02
CA VAL A 123 -18.39 20.77 -1.19
C VAL A 123 -18.43 19.25 -1.21
N GLY A 124 -19.62 18.65 -1.10
CA GLY A 124 -19.77 17.20 -1.20
C GLY A 124 -19.30 16.65 -2.54
N LEU A 125 -19.61 17.34 -3.65
CA LEU A 125 -19.12 17.00 -4.98
C LEU A 125 -17.60 17.16 -5.12
N LEU A 126 -17.02 18.22 -4.55
CA LEU A 126 -15.58 18.44 -4.57
C LEU A 126 -14.83 17.38 -3.76
N ARG A 127 -15.37 16.99 -2.60
CA ARG A 127 -14.87 15.87 -1.78
C ARG A 127 -14.91 14.56 -2.56
N TYR A 128 -16.05 14.26 -3.18
CA TYR A 128 -16.21 13.08 -4.04
C TYR A 128 -15.18 13.07 -5.17
N ALA A 129 -15.11 14.14 -5.97
CA ALA A 129 -14.19 14.25 -7.09
C ALA A 129 -12.72 14.13 -6.66
N THR A 130 -12.35 14.69 -5.51
CA THR A 130 -10.99 14.59 -4.95
C THR A 130 -10.64 13.15 -4.61
N ALA A 131 -11.52 12.45 -3.89
CA ALA A 131 -11.29 11.05 -3.53
C ALA A 131 -11.28 10.14 -4.76
N VAL A 132 -12.18 10.35 -5.72
CA VAL A 132 -12.20 9.63 -7.00
C VAL A 132 -10.90 9.87 -7.76
N HIS A 133 -10.42 11.11 -7.85
CA HIS A 133 -9.16 11.41 -8.53
C HIS A 133 -7.98 10.67 -7.88
N MET A 134 -7.89 10.68 -6.55
CA MET A 134 -6.86 9.97 -5.80
C MET A 134 -6.88 8.46 -6.05
N VAL A 135 -8.07 7.84 -6.07
CA VAL A 135 -8.20 6.39 -6.26
C VAL A 135 -8.04 5.99 -7.72
N HIS A 136 -8.76 6.63 -8.63
CA HIS A 136 -8.89 6.19 -10.03
C HIS A 136 -7.79 6.73 -10.94
N ASN A 137 -7.31 7.96 -10.70
CA ASN A 137 -6.42 8.65 -11.65
C ASN A 137 -4.96 8.72 -11.18
N MET A 138 -4.71 8.87 -9.88
CA MET A 138 -3.34 8.99 -9.36
C MET A 138 -2.62 7.64 -9.23
N LEU A 139 -3.37 6.57 -9.05
CA LEU A 139 -2.84 5.25 -8.77
C LEU A 139 -2.94 4.35 -10.01
N PRO A 140 -1.85 3.67 -10.40
CA PRO A 140 -1.91 2.72 -11.49
C PRO A 140 -2.90 1.58 -11.16
N SER A 141 -3.59 1.10 -12.17
CA SER A 141 -4.40 -0.11 -12.08
C SER A 141 -3.50 -1.32 -12.32
N GLY A 142 -3.61 -2.30 -11.42
CA GLY A 142 -2.93 -3.59 -11.50
C GLY A 142 -3.89 -4.73 -11.84
N ARG A 143 -3.36 -5.94 -11.78
CA ARG A 143 -4.07 -7.18 -12.05
C ARG A 143 -5.04 -7.52 -10.92
N SER A 144 -6.12 -8.24 -11.23
CA SER A 144 -6.93 -8.87 -10.18
C SER A 144 -6.17 -10.06 -9.59
N VAL A 145 -5.81 -9.98 -8.32
CA VAL A 145 -5.09 -11.04 -7.61
C VAL A 145 -5.91 -11.49 -6.42
N GLN A 146 -5.97 -12.80 -6.22
CA GLN A 146 -6.44 -13.40 -4.97
C GLN A 146 -5.22 -13.78 -4.14
N TYR A 147 -5.18 -13.32 -2.90
CA TYR A 147 -4.16 -13.69 -1.96
C TYR A 147 -4.73 -14.67 -0.94
N ARG A 148 -3.96 -15.70 -0.63
CA ARG A 148 -4.25 -16.62 0.46
C ARG A 148 -3.47 -16.18 1.70
N ALA A 149 -4.13 -16.28 2.86
CA ALA A 149 -3.47 -16.17 4.15
C ALA A 149 -2.72 -17.48 4.47
N LEU A 150 -1.54 -17.36 5.07
CA LEU A 150 -0.94 -18.48 5.80
C LEU A 150 -1.75 -18.74 7.08
N ASP A 151 -1.67 -19.95 7.62
CA ASP A 151 -2.37 -20.32 8.84
C ASP A 151 -2.09 -19.30 9.96
N ASN A 152 -3.17 -18.73 10.52
CA ASN A 152 -3.11 -17.68 11.54
C ASN A 152 -2.36 -16.40 11.08
N GLU A 153 -2.54 -15.94 9.84
CA GLU A 153 -2.21 -14.58 9.37
C GLU A 153 -3.48 -13.76 9.11
N GLU A 154 -3.47 -12.49 9.53
CA GLU A 154 -4.58 -11.56 9.31
C GLU A 154 -4.58 -10.98 7.89
N ILE A 155 -3.40 -10.84 7.29
CA ILE A 155 -3.21 -10.27 5.96
C ILE A 155 -2.92 -11.40 4.98
N PRO A 156 -3.75 -11.60 3.96
CA PRO A 156 -3.44 -12.53 2.87
C PRO A 156 -2.29 -11.99 2.01
N THR A 157 -1.23 -12.81 1.80
CA THR A 157 0.03 -12.35 1.20
C THR A 157 0.64 -13.31 0.18
N ILE A 158 0.12 -14.53 0.08
CA ILE A 158 0.57 -15.50 -0.93
C ILE A 158 -0.35 -15.37 -2.14
N PRO A 159 0.14 -14.90 -3.30
CA PRO A 159 -0.71 -14.83 -4.48
C PRO A 159 -1.06 -16.24 -4.93
N GLU A 160 -2.35 -16.49 -5.17
CA GLU A 160 -2.81 -17.75 -5.71
C GLU A 160 -2.43 -17.86 -7.19
N ASN A 161 -2.03 -19.07 -7.61
CA ASN A 161 -1.82 -19.35 -9.02
C ASN A 161 -3.17 -19.35 -9.71
N ASN A 162 -3.52 -18.24 -10.34
CA ASN A 162 -4.52 -18.27 -11.38
C ASN A 162 -3.84 -18.80 -12.65
N ASP A 163 -4.06 -20.07 -12.96
CA ASP A 163 -3.74 -20.69 -14.26
C ASP A 163 -4.53 -20.03 -15.43
N LEU A 164 -5.31 -18.99 -15.14
CA LEU A 164 -6.26 -18.35 -16.06
C LEU A 164 -5.66 -17.34 -17.02
N GLU A 165 -4.37 -16.98 -16.89
CA GLU A 165 -3.68 -16.28 -17.97
C GLU A 165 -2.70 -17.22 -18.66
N PRO A 166 -3.06 -17.82 -19.81
CA PRO A 166 -2.06 -18.42 -20.67
C PRO A 166 -1.01 -17.35 -20.92
N GLY A 167 0.25 -17.67 -20.63
CA GLY A 167 1.35 -16.76 -20.88
C GLY A 167 1.18 -16.22 -22.29
N SER A 168 0.91 -14.91 -22.41
CA SER A 168 0.63 -14.29 -23.70
C SER A 168 1.66 -14.80 -24.70
N ALA A 169 1.19 -15.46 -25.75
CA ALA A 169 1.96 -16.08 -26.81
C ALA A 169 2.74 -15.07 -27.67
N ILE A 170 2.97 -13.87 -27.16
CA ILE A 170 3.67 -12.73 -27.77
C ILE A 170 5.11 -12.63 -27.21
N THR A 171 5.58 -13.62 -26.44
CA THR A 171 6.94 -13.63 -25.85
C THR A 171 7.80 -14.80 -26.34
N ALA A 172 7.60 -15.21 -27.60
CA ALA A 172 8.70 -15.79 -28.37
C ALA A 172 9.74 -14.67 -28.61
N ALA A 173 11.02 -15.02 -28.54
CA ALA A 173 12.16 -14.12 -28.38
C ALA A 173 12.50 -13.23 -29.62
N THR A 174 11.50 -12.74 -30.34
CA THR A 174 11.66 -11.91 -31.55
C THR A 174 10.43 -11.02 -31.73
N ASP A 175 10.38 -9.88 -31.05
CA ASP A 175 9.84 -8.65 -31.65
C ASP A 175 10.11 -7.47 -30.72
N ALA A 176 11.32 -6.91 -30.88
CA ALA A 176 11.61 -5.55 -30.50
C ALA A 176 11.30 -4.67 -31.71
N ILE A 177 10.02 -4.35 -31.94
CA ILE A 177 9.62 -3.25 -32.82
C ILE A 177 8.50 -2.49 -32.15
N ALA A 178 8.79 -1.23 -31.86
CA ALA A 178 7.89 -0.22 -31.34
C ALA A 178 6.77 0.08 -32.34
N GLU A 179 5.54 0.20 -31.85
CA GLU A 179 4.54 1.07 -32.49
C GLU A 179 4.17 2.17 -31.48
N GLU A 180 4.54 3.39 -31.89
CA GLU A 180 4.30 4.65 -31.21
C GLU A 180 2.79 4.92 -31.08
N SER A 181 2.33 5.10 -29.85
CA SER A 181 1.17 5.95 -29.57
C SER A 181 1.66 7.10 -28.69
N GLU A 182 1.85 8.26 -29.32
CA GLU A 182 2.27 9.49 -28.67
C GLU A 182 1.22 9.97 -27.65
N SER A 183 1.30 9.53 -26.38
CA SER A 183 0.80 10.29 -25.23
C SER A 183 1.15 9.67 -23.86
N GLU A 184 2.40 9.28 -23.62
CA GLU A 184 2.90 9.02 -22.25
C GLU A 184 4.33 9.57 -22.06
N ALA A 185 4.54 10.85 -22.38
CA ALA A 185 5.80 11.53 -22.07
C ALA A 185 5.89 11.84 -20.56
N GLY A 186 6.55 10.98 -19.79
CA GLY A 186 6.97 11.31 -18.42
C GLY A 186 7.12 10.17 -17.41
N ARG A 187 6.83 8.91 -17.76
CA ARG A 187 7.10 7.77 -16.87
C ARG A 187 8.30 7.01 -17.42
N GLY A 188 9.41 6.99 -16.67
CA GLY A 188 10.59 6.23 -17.04
C GLY A 188 10.21 4.79 -17.38
N GLU A 189 10.57 4.35 -18.58
CA GLU A 189 10.42 2.97 -19.03
C GLU A 189 11.26 2.06 -18.13
N PHE A 190 10.64 1.51 -17.08
CA PHE A 190 11.24 0.47 -16.26
C PHE A 190 11.05 -0.87 -16.98
N LEU A 191 12.04 -1.23 -17.81
CA LEU A 191 12.23 -2.56 -18.39
C LEU A 191 12.83 -3.49 -17.31
N ALA A 192 11.98 -4.04 -16.43
CA ALA A 192 12.36 -5.16 -15.58
C ALA A 192 11.97 -6.49 -16.27
N PRO A 193 12.84 -7.52 -16.28
CA PRO A 193 12.57 -8.78 -16.95
C PRO A 193 11.37 -9.48 -16.29
N TYR A 194 10.32 -9.69 -17.07
CA TYR A 194 9.05 -10.27 -16.62
C TYR A 194 9.23 -11.75 -16.26
N VAL A 195 9.69 -12.06 -15.05
CA VAL A 195 9.72 -13.44 -14.55
C VAL A 195 8.29 -13.94 -14.31
N PRO A 196 7.98 -15.22 -14.60
CA PRO A 196 6.64 -15.77 -14.41
C PRO A 196 6.08 -15.59 -12.98
N ALA A 197 6.93 -15.62 -11.96
CA ALA A 197 6.53 -15.41 -10.57
C ALA A 197 5.94 -14.00 -10.34
N ALA A 198 6.49 -12.96 -10.98
CA ALA A 198 6.03 -11.58 -10.83
C ALA A 198 4.61 -11.37 -11.36
N ARG A 199 4.18 -12.18 -12.34
CA ARG A 199 2.83 -12.13 -12.94
C ARG A 199 1.70 -12.42 -11.95
N ARG A 200 2.03 -13.06 -10.83
CA ARG A 200 1.07 -13.41 -9.78
C ARG A 200 0.71 -12.21 -8.89
N PHE A 201 1.44 -11.10 -9.00
CA PHE A 201 1.25 -9.92 -8.16
C PHE A 201 0.42 -8.83 -8.84
N TYR A 202 -0.12 -7.92 -8.01
CA TYR A 202 -0.98 -6.82 -8.44
C TYR A 202 -0.26 -5.93 -9.48
N LEU A 203 0.97 -5.51 -9.19
CA LEU A 203 1.85 -4.78 -10.11
C LEU A 203 3.16 -5.56 -10.30
N PRO A 204 3.26 -6.41 -11.35
CA PRO A 204 4.45 -7.22 -11.61
C PRO A 204 5.75 -6.40 -11.72
N GLN A 205 5.67 -5.16 -12.20
CA GLN A 205 6.82 -4.25 -12.33
C GLN A 205 7.42 -3.79 -11.00
N TRP A 206 6.73 -3.99 -9.88
CA TRP A 206 7.21 -3.67 -8.53
C TRP A 206 7.62 -4.91 -7.72
N VAL A 207 7.80 -6.04 -8.41
CA VAL A 207 8.30 -7.28 -7.81
C VAL A 207 9.83 -7.29 -7.89
N ALA A 208 10.46 -7.12 -6.73
CA ALA A 208 11.91 -7.06 -6.61
C ALA A 208 12.55 -8.41 -6.25
N PHE A 209 11.74 -9.39 -5.81
CA PHE A 209 12.22 -10.70 -5.37
C PHE A 209 11.42 -11.86 -5.97
N ASP A 210 12.10 -12.98 -6.27
CA ASP A 210 11.46 -14.22 -6.71
C ASP A 210 10.89 -15.06 -5.53
N ASP A 211 10.34 -16.23 -5.84
CA ASP A 211 9.78 -17.18 -4.84
C ASP A 211 10.84 -17.72 -3.86
N GLN A 212 12.13 -17.56 -4.16
CA GLN A 212 13.27 -17.96 -3.32
C GLN A 212 13.95 -16.75 -2.64
N ASP A 213 13.33 -15.58 -2.69
CA ASP A 213 13.82 -14.28 -2.24
C ASP A 213 15.14 -13.82 -2.91
N HIS A 214 15.45 -14.31 -4.12
CA HIS A 214 16.56 -13.76 -4.90
C HIS A 214 16.14 -12.43 -5.53
N LEU A 215 17.10 -11.50 -5.59
CA LEU A 215 16.90 -10.18 -6.15
C LEU A 215 16.70 -10.28 -7.68
N LEU A 216 15.60 -9.72 -8.17
CA LEU A 216 15.23 -9.63 -9.58
C LEU A 216 15.62 -8.29 -10.22
N VAL A 217 15.74 -7.26 -9.38
CA VAL A 217 16.14 -5.90 -9.77
C VAL A 217 17.66 -5.71 -9.64
N ASN A 218 18.19 -4.57 -10.10
CA ASN A 218 19.64 -4.38 -10.21
C ASN A 218 20.32 -4.17 -8.85
N SER A 219 19.57 -3.74 -7.82
CA SER A 219 20.13 -3.45 -6.51
C SER A 219 19.10 -3.51 -5.38
N VAL A 220 19.58 -3.66 -4.14
CA VAL A 220 18.76 -3.58 -2.93
C VAL A 220 18.10 -2.20 -2.81
N VAL A 221 18.79 -1.13 -3.23
CA VAL A 221 18.26 0.23 -3.23
C VAL A 221 17.03 0.35 -4.15
N GLU A 222 17.06 -0.32 -5.31
CA GLU A 222 15.91 -0.38 -6.22
C GLU A 222 14.73 -1.15 -5.60
N ALA A 223 15.00 -2.25 -4.90
CA ALA A 223 13.99 -3.01 -4.17
C ALA A 223 13.33 -2.18 -3.04
N GLU A 224 14.14 -1.43 -2.28
CA GLU A 224 13.66 -0.50 -1.25
C GLU A 224 12.82 0.63 -1.85
N ALA A 225 13.20 1.14 -3.03
CA ALA A 225 12.42 2.15 -3.75
C ALA A 225 11.05 1.63 -4.22
N HIS A 226 10.97 0.35 -4.63
CA HIS A 226 9.68 -0.29 -4.92
C HIS A 226 8.80 -0.39 -3.66
N ILE A 227 9.35 -0.82 -2.52
CA ILE A 227 8.64 -0.86 -1.23
C ILE A 227 8.14 0.53 -0.83
N ALA A 228 8.98 1.56 -0.94
CA ALA A 228 8.58 2.94 -0.66
C ALA A 228 7.46 3.42 -1.60
N SER A 229 7.49 3.02 -2.87
CA SER A 229 6.43 3.33 -3.84
C SER A 229 5.11 2.65 -3.46
N MET A 230 5.15 1.40 -3.01
CA MET A 230 3.99 0.66 -2.52
C MET A 230 3.41 1.27 -1.22
N GLN A 231 4.25 1.72 -0.29
CA GLN A 231 3.81 2.45 0.90
C GLN A 231 3.14 3.78 0.55
N ARG A 232 3.70 4.52 -0.41
CA ARG A 232 3.10 5.77 -0.91
C ARG A 232 1.75 5.50 -1.59
N PHE A 233 1.63 4.41 -2.34
CA PHE A 233 0.37 3.97 -2.93
C PHE A 233 -0.72 3.78 -1.86
N LEU A 234 -0.42 3.05 -0.79
CA LEU A 234 -1.38 2.86 0.33
C LEU A 234 -1.68 4.18 1.07
N THR A 235 -0.70 5.07 1.19
CA THR A 235 -0.89 6.40 1.79
C THR A 235 -1.93 7.21 1.01
N ILE A 236 -1.89 7.18 -0.33
CA ILE A 236 -2.88 7.84 -1.18
C ILE A 236 -4.28 7.25 -0.95
N LEU A 237 -4.40 5.92 -0.89
CA LEU A 237 -5.68 5.25 -0.60
C LEU A 237 -6.24 5.64 0.77
N HIS A 238 -5.42 5.61 1.82
CA HIS A 238 -5.84 6.00 3.15
C HIS A 238 -6.26 7.47 3.22
N ALA A 239 -5.54 8.36 2.51
CA ALA A 239 -5.89 9.76 2.45
C ALA A 239 -7.24 9.99 1.73
N ALA A 240 -7.56 9.19 0.70
CA ALA A 240 -8.87 9.24 0.04
C ALA A 240 -10.02 8.83 0.97
N VAL A 241 -9.89 7.74 1.73
CA VAL A 241 -10.91 7.30 2.70
C VAL A 241 -11.01 8.22 3.92
N ALA A 242 -9.89 8.79 4.37
CA ALA A 242 -9.90 9.80 5.43
C ALA A 242 -10.73 11.04 5.02
N LEU A 243 -10.66 11.43 3.74
CA LEU A 243 -11.41 12.54 3.18
C LEU A 243 -12.88 12.18 2.88
N ALA A 244 -13.13 11.02 2.29
CA ALA A 244 -14.45 10.52 1.90
C ALA A 244 -14.62 9.05 2.35
N PRO A 245 -15.16 8.80 3.56
CA PRO A 245 -15.23 7.45 4.14
C PRO A 245 -15.95 6.42 3.28
N TYR A 246 -16.98 6.83 2.53
CA TYR A 246 -17.74 5.97 1.62
C TYR A 246 -16.90 5.39 0.47
N MET A 247 -15.72 5.94 0.19
CA MET A 247 -14.80 5.41 -0.82
C MET A 247 -14.32 3.99 -0.48
N VAL A 248 -14.44 3.55 0.78
CA VAL A 248 -14.20 2.15 1.14
C VAL A 248 -15.17 1.18 0.45
N ALA A 249 -16.35 1.63 0.03
CA ALA A 249 -17.30 0.80 -0.71
C ALA A 249 -17.00 0.73 -2.22
N ASP A 250 -16.06 1.54 -2.71
CA ASP A 250 -15.68 1.55 -4.13
C ASP A 250 -14.92 0.25 -4.50
N PRO A 251 -15.38 -0.49 -5.53
CA PRO A 251 -14.73 -1.73 -5.95
C PRO A 251 -13.27 -1.56 -6.41
N VAL A 252 -12.95 -0.45 -7.08
CA VAL A 252 -11.59 -0.14 -7.54
C VAL A 252 -10.68 0.18 -6.36
N TYR A 253 -11.19 0.92 -5.36
CA TYR A 253 -10.49 1.14 -4.10
C TYR A 253 -10.16 -0.20 -3.42
N GLN A 254 -11.15 -1.10 -3.28
CA GLN A 254 -10.95 -2.38 -2.62
C GLN A 254 -9.95 -3.26 -3.37
N GLN A 255 -10.04 -3.32 -4.69
CA GLN A 255 -9.10 -4.04 -5.53
C GLN A 255 -7.67 -3.49 -5.39
N LYS A 256 -7.50 -2.17 -5.48
CA LYS A 256 -6.20 -1.48 -5.30
C LYS A 256 -5.62 -1.73 -3.91
N ARG A 257 -6.43 -1.57 -2.87
CA ARG A 257 -6.02 -1.76 -1.47
C ARG A 257 -5.58 -3.20 -1.21
N TYR A 258 -6.42 -4.16 -1.57
CA TYR A 258 -6.15 -5.58 -1.35
C TYR A 258 -4.93 -6.05 -2.15
N GLY A 259 -4.89 -5.69 -3.43
CA GLY A 259 -3.79 -5.96 -4.34
C GLY A 259 -2.44 -5.47 -3.80
N MET A 260 -2.40 -4.18 -3.45
CA MET A 260 -1.19 -3.53 -2.99
C MET A 260 -0.74 -3.99 -1.61
N LEU A 261 -1.67 -4.21 -0.68
CA LEU A 261 -1.33 -4.63 0.69
C LEU A 261 -0.67 -6.01 0.69
N GLY A 262 -1.24 -6.97 -0.04
CA GLY A 262 -0.67 -8.32 -0.16
C GLY A 262 0.72 -8.28 -0.79
N GLN A 263 0.90 -7.50 -1.87
CA GLN A 263 2.19 -7.35 -2.53
C GLN A 263 3.24 -6.66 -1.64
N LEU A 264 2.89 -5.56 -0.96
CA LEU A 264 3.81 -4.82 -0.10
C LEU A 264 4.35 -5.70 1.03
N VAL A 265 3.46 -6.40 1.72
CA VAL A 265 3.86 -7.29 2.81
C VAL A 265 4.75 -8.42 2.28
N ASN A 266 4.37 -9.03 1.16
CA ASN A 266 5.17 -10.09 0.54
C ASN A 266 6.60 -9.62 0.20
N GLN A 267 6.71 -8.50 -0.51
CA GLN A 267 8.00 -7.97 -0.97
C GLN A 267 8.84 -7.41 0.18
N GLY A 268 8.22 -6.78 1.18
CA GLY A 268 8.89 -6.34 2.41
C GLY A 268 9.49 -7.51 3.20
N ARG A 269 8.73 -8.58 3.37
CA ARG A 269 9.22 -9.81 4.01
C ARG A 269 10.34 -10.48 3.21
N ALA A 270 10.26 -10.45 1.87
CA ALA A 270 11.32 -10.97 1.00
C ALA A 270 12.62 -10.17 1.12
N LEU A 271 12.54 -8.83 1.17
CA LEU A 271 13.69 -7.96 1.43
C LEU A 271 14.35 -8.31 2.77
N ALA A 272 13.56 -8.48 3.84
CA ALA A 272 14.10 -8.85 5.15
C ALA A 272 14.85 -10.19 5.12
N ARG A 273 14.29 -11.21 4.43
CA ARG A 273 14.96 -12.51 4.26
C ARG A 273 16.22 -12.41 3.41
N PHE A 274 16.20 -11.62 2.35
CA PHE A 274 17.37 -11.36 1.52
C PHE A 274 18.51 -10.76 2.36
N GLN A 275 18.25 -9.66 3.08
CA GLN A 275 19.23 -9.00 3.93
C GLN A 275 19.73 -9.91 5.07
N ALA A 276 18.85 -10.74 5.66
CA ALA A 276 19.25 -11.73 6.66
C ALA A 276 20.28 -12.73 6.09
N ARG A 277 20.12 -13.18 4.83
CA ARG A 277 21.10 -14.06 4.17
C ARG A 277 22.43 -13.36 3.92
N GLU A 278 22.43 -12.07 3.56
CA GLU A 278 23.67 -11.29 3.42
C GLU A 278 24.44 -11.17 4.74
N ILE A 279 23.72 -10.98 5.86
CA ILE A 279 24.31 -10.97 7.20
C ILE A 279 24.95 -12.33 7.50
N ILE A 280 24.23 -13.43 7.25
CA ILE A 280 24.75 -14.80 7.45
C ILE A 280 26.03 -15.02 6.65
N GLN A 281 26.02 -14.70 5.36
CA GLN A 281 27.19 -14.85 4.48
C GLN A 281 28.37 -14.00 4.96
N THR A 282 28.11 -12.79 5.46
CA THR A 282 29.13 -11.90 6.01
C THR A 282 29.75 -12.48 7.27
N ILE A 283 28.95 -13.04 8.18
CA ILE A 283 29.46 -13.71 9.38
C ILE A 283 30.33 -14.91 8.99
N GLN A 284 29.86 -15.77 8.07
CA GLN A 284 30.63 -16.94 7.60
C GLN A 284 31.99 -16.53 7.00
N ARG A 285 32.00 -15.48 6.15
CA ARG A 285 33.23 -14.95 5.55
C ARG A 285 34.20 -14.42 6.60
N ARG A 286 33.71 -13.63 7.56
CA ARG A 286 34.54 -13.06 8.64
C ARG A 286 35.02 -14.13 9.62
N ALA A 287 34.22 -15.16 9.88
CA ALA A 287 34.61 -16.31 10.67
C ALA A 287 35.78 -17.07 10.02
N ALA A 288 35.69 -17.35 8.72
CA ALA A 288 36.77 -18.00 7.96
C ALA A 288 38.07 -17.17 7.93
N ALA A 289 37.95 -15.85 7.96
CA ALA A 289 39.09 -14.93 8.05
C ALA A 289 39.63 -14.71 9.48
N ASN A 290 39.06 -15.36 10.50
CA ASN A 290 39.37 -15.15 11.93
C ASN A 290 39.17 -13.69 12.43
N ASP A 291 38.29 -12.94 11.78
CA ASP A 291 38.03 -11.51 12.03
C ASP A 291 36.84 -11.26 13.00
N LEU A 292 36.37 -12.31 13.69
CA LEU A 292 35.24 -12.22 14.64
C LEU A 292 35.65 -12.35 16.12
N ASN A 293 36.94 -12.44 16.42
CA ASN A 293 37.45 -12.72 17.78
C ASN A 293 37.43 -11.50 18.74
N ARG A 294 36.52 -10.53 18.50
CA ARG A 294 36.43 -9.25 19.23
C ARG A 294 35.01 -8.86 19.66
N GLY A 295 34.03 -9.76 19.49
CA GLY A 295 32.62 -9.50 19.74
C GLY A 295 31.79 -9.53 18.46
N LEU A 296 30.50 -9.84 18.60
CA LEU A 296 29.54 -9.92 17.51
C LEU A 296 28.15 -9.53 18.02
N SER A 297 27.59 -8.49 17.42
CA SER A 297 26.19 -8.08 17.62
C SER A 297 25.50 -8.08 16.26
N LEU A 298 24.22 -8.44 16.23
CA LEU A 298 23.41 -8.46 15.03
C LEU A 298 22.28 -7.45 15.12
N SER A 299 21.95 -6.86 13.97
CA SER A 299 20.72 -6.13 13.74
C SER A 299 19.96 -6.88 12.65
N LEU A 300 19.02 -7.72 13.06
CA LEU A 300 18.24 -8.56 12.15
C LEU A 300 17.10 -7.73 11.55
N PRO A 301 17.10 -7.47 10.23
CA PRO A 301 15.98 -6.81 9.58
C PRO A 301 14.72 -7.69 9.60
N PHE A 302 13.57 -7.06 9.79
CA PHE A 302 12.26 -7.68 9.62
C PHE A 302 11.26 -6.66 9.08
N PHE A 303 10.27 -7.14 8.33
CA PHE A 303 9.15 -6.30 7.92
C PHE A 303 8.05 -6.38 8.97
N ASP A 304 7.61 -5.24 9.48
CA ASP A 304 6.49 -5.13 10.41
C ASP A 304 5.20 -5.06 9.59
N ASP A 305 4.38 -6.10 9.69
CA ASP A 305 3.14 -6.22 8.93
C ASP A 305 2.04 -5.27 9.43
N GLN A 306 2.17 -4.73 10.65
CA GLN A 306 1.23 -3.76 11.21
C GLN A 306 1.56 -2.34 10.75
N ASN A 307 2.84 -1.96 10.83
CA ASN A 307 3.31 -0.64 10.44
C ASN A 307 3.65 -0.54 8.94
N LEU A 308 3.72 -1.69 8.26
CA LEU A 308 4.07 -1.85 6.85
C LEU A 308 5.45 -1.26 6.51
N GLN A 309 6.43 -1.45 7.39
CA GLN A 309 7.77 -0.85 7.30
C GLN A 309 8.87 -1.82 7.72
N MET A 310 10.09 -1.57 7.25
CA MET A 310 11.28 -2.29 7.68
C MET A 310 11.71 -1.80 9.07
N HIS A 311 11.95 -2.74 9.97
CA HIS A 311 12.53 -2.52 11.29
C HIS A 311 13.72 -3.45 11.52
N THR A 312 14.48 -3.19 12.58
CA THR A 312 15.65 -3.99 12.96
C THR A 312 15.50 -4.49 14.39
N HIS A 313 15.67 -5.80 14.60
CA HIS A 313 15.78 -6.43 15.91
C HIS A 313 17.25 -6.61 16.28
N SER A 314 17.74 -5.82 17.24
CA SER A 314 19.15 -5.86 17.63
C SER A 314 19.38 -6.77 18.84
N PHE A 315 20.40 -7.63 18.75
CA PHE A 315 20.80 -8.51 19.85
C PHE A 315 22.29 -8.83 19.81
N GLU A 316 22.84 -9.16 20.97
CA GLU A 316 24.25 -9.47 21.15
C GLU A 316 24.48 -10.98 21.09
N ILE A 317 25.49 -11.42 20.35
CA ILE A 317 25.91 -12.84 20.28
C ILE A 317 27.14 -13.07 21.15
N ILE A 318 28.17 -12.23 20.96
CA ILE A 318 29.42 -12.30 21.72
C ILE A 318 29.69 -10.88 22.22
N PRO A 319 29.82 -10.68 23.54
CA PRO A 319 30.16 -9.36 24.05
C PRO A 319 31.55 -8.91 23.60
N ALA A 320 31.74 -7.60 23.53
CA ALA A 320 33.02 -7.02 23.18
C ALA A 320 34.14 -7.54 24.10
N GLY A 321 35.14 -8.20 23.54
CA GLY A 321 36.19 -8.87 24.31
C GLY A 321 37.01 -9.86 23.50
N ARG A 322 38.03 -10.47 24.12
CA ARG A 322 38.89 -11.48 23.46
C ARG A 322 38.27 -12.87 23.54
N ILE A 323 37.06 -13.02 23.03
CA ILE A 323 36.36 -14.31 22.95
C ILE A 323 36.53 -14.83 21.53
N MET A 324 37.07 -16.05 21.40
CA MET A 324 37.18 -16.72 20.10
C MET A 324 35.80 -17.02 19.54
N PHE A 325 35.54 -16.67 18.28
CA PHE A 325 34.27 -16.96 17.64
C PHE A 325 34.09 -18.47 17.46
N VAL A 326 32.92 -18.99 17.84
CA VAL A 326 32.49 -20.36 17.55
C VAL A 326 31.03 -20.30 17.05
N PRO A 327 30.65 -21.02 15.97
CA PRO A 327 29.28 -21.03 15.44
C PRO A 327 28.18 -21.30 16.48
N ALA A 328 28.49 -22.12 17.50
CA ALA A 328 27.58 -22.44 18.59
C ALA A 328 27.11 -21.20 19.39
N PHE A 329 27.88 -20.12 19.41
CA PHE A 329 27.45 -18.87 20.05
C PHE A 329 26.29 -18.22 19.30
N VAL A 330 26.31 -18.24 17.97
CA VAL A 330 25.20 -17.74 17.15
C VAL A 330 23.94 -18.56 17.42
N VAL A 331 24.03 -19.88 17.40
CA VAL A 331 22.90 -20.79 17.68
C VAL A 331 22.31 -20.51 19.06
N ARG A 332 23.15 -20.39 20.09
CA ARG A 332 22.68 -20.11 21.46
C ARG A 332 21.98 -18.75 21.55
N ALA A 333 22.58 -17.69 21.01
CA ALA A 333 22.01 -16.35 21.04
C ALA A 333 20.66 -16.30 20.30
N VAL A 334 20.60 -16.90 19.11
CA VAL A 334 19.38 -16.99 18.31
C VAL A 334 18.27 -17.73 19.04
N ARG A 335 18.55 -18.88 19.69
CA ARG A 335 17.55 -19.60 20.49
C ARG A 335 17.02 -18.78 21.67
N GLN A 336 17.91 -18.04 22.35
CA GLN A 336 17.49 -17.13 23.42
C GLN A 336 16.59 -16.02 22.89
N GLU A 337 16.92 -15.44 21.74
CA GLU A 337 16.10 -14.41 21.09
C GLU A 337 14.76 -14.96 20.59
N GLN A 338 14.71 -16.17 20.05
CA GLN A 338 13.45 -16.81 19.64
C GLN A 338 12.47 -16.92 20.81
N VAL A 339 12.94 -17.25 22.03
CA VAL A 339 12.09 -17.28 23.22
C VAL A 339 11.54 -15.88 23.55
N LYS A 340 12.39 -14.86 23.51
CA LYS A 340 11.98 -13.46 23.76
C LYS A 340 10.95 -12.99 22.75
N VAL A 341 11.22 -13.18 21.46
CA VAL A 341 10.32 -12.81 20.37
C VAL A 341 9.01 -13.59 20.46
N GLY A 342 9.06 -14.89 20.77
CA GLY A 342 7.86 -15.73 20.94
C GLY A 342 6.90 -15.20 22.02
N GLN A 343 7.44 -14.56 23.06
CA GLN A 343 6.69 -14.00 24.18
C GLN A 343 6.36 -12.51 24.02
N ASP A 344 6.88 -11.82 22.99
CA ASP A 344 6.66 -10.38 22.81
C ASP A 344 5.23 -10.09 22.30
N THR A 345 4.37 -9.64 23.21
CA THR A 345 2.96 -9.31 22.93
C THR A 345 2.79 -8.01 22.16
N ARG A 346 3.85 -7.19 22.02
CA ARG A 346 3.80 -5.95 21.23
C ARG A 346 3.82 -6.22 19.72
N LEU A 347 4.38 -7.37 19.32
CA LEU A 347 4.38 -7.80 17.92
C LEU A 347 3.07 -8.53 17.62
N ASN A 348 2.42 -8.13 16.52
CA ASN A 348 1.28 -8.89 16.00
C ASN A 348 1.71 -10.32 15.62
N PRO A 349 0.79 -11.30 15.59
CA PRO A 349 1.13 -12.70 15.37
C PRO A 349 1.91 -12.96 14.07
N SER A 350 1.59 -12.20 13.03
CA SER A 350 2.17 -12.31 11.70
C SER A 350 3.64 -11.85 11.66
N THR A 351 3.92 -10.64 12.15
CA THR A 351 5.28 -10.07 12.27
C THR A 351 6.14 -10.96 13.15
N ARG A 352 5.59 -11.44 14.28
CA ARG A 352 6.28 -12.34 15.19
C ARG A 352 6.70 -13.63 14.49
N ARG A 353 5.81 -14.27 13.74
CA ARG A 353 6.11 -15.49 12.97
C ARG A 353 7.22 -15.23 11.96
N HIS A 354 7.16 -14.10 11.24
CA HIS A 354 8.15 -13.75 10.23
C HIS A 354 9.54 -13.50 10.86
N LEU A 355 9.62 -12.75 11.95
CA LEU A 355 10.86 -12.52 12.69
C LEU A 355 11.44 -13.84 13.24
N LEU A 356 10.59 -14.73 13.77
CA LEU A 356 11.00 -16.06 14.20
C LEU A 356 11.56 -16.90 13.03
N ALA A 357 10.96 -16.83 11.84
CA ALA A 357 11.48 -17.51 10.66
C ALA A 357 12.86 -16.96 10.24
N GLY A 358 13.07 -15.65 10.34
CA GLY A 358 14.37 -15.02 10.17
C GLY A 358 15.41 -15.56 11.16
N LEU A 359 15.08 -15.60 12.45
CA LEU A 359 15.94 -16.20 13.48
C LEU A 359 16.25 -17.68 13.21
N GLN A 360 15.25 -18.49 12.85
CA GLN A 360 15.42 -19.90 12.49
C GLN A 360 16.37 -20.10 11.31
N MET A 361 16.42 -19.16 10.36
CA MET A 361 17.37 -19.21 9.25
C MET A 361 18.83 -19.18 9.76
N PHE A 362 19.14 -18.31 10.72
CA PHE A 362 20.46 -18.26 11.34
C PHE A 362 20.78 -19.57 12.07
N GLU A 363 19.83 -20.06 12.89
CA GLU A 363 20.01 -21.31 13.63
C GLU A 363 20.39 -22.47 12.71
N ARG A 364 19.61 -22.71 11.65
CA ARG A 364 19.83 -23.82 10.71
C ARG A 364 21.20 -23.74 10.04
N VAL A 365 21.60 -22.56 9.60
CA VAL A 365 22.88 -22.37 8.89
C VAL A 365 24.07 -22.63 9.81
N PHE A 366 24.07 -22.08 11.03
CA PHE A 366 25.19 -22.23 11.95
C PHE A 366 25.19 -23.56 12.74
N GLU A 367 24.06 -24.25 12.83
CA GLU A 367 23.99 -25.61 13.38
C GLU A 367 24.61 -26.64 12.42
N THR A 368 24.38 -26.50 11.11
CA THR A 368 24.96 -27.37 10.08
C THR A 368 26.49 -27.25 10.00
N SER A 369 27.03 -26.04 10.26
CA SER A 369 28.48 -25.81 10.34
C SER A 369 29.16 -26.48 11.55
N LYS A 370 28.40 -27.09 12.46
CA LYS A 370 28.95 -27.84 13.61
C LYS A 370 29.30 -29.30 13.27
N SER A 371 28.70 -29.82 12.19
CA SER A 371 28.85 -31.20 11.70
C SER A 371 29.80 -31.34 10.51
N SER A 372 30.42 -30.25 10.07
CA SER A 372 31.49 -30.20 9.06
C SER A 372 32.79 -29.85 9.77
#